data_AF-A0A7C4DLI7-F1
#
_entry.id   AF-A0A7C4DLI7-F1
#
_cell.length_a   1.000
_cell.length_b   1.000
_cell.length_c   1.000
_cell.angle_alpha   90.00
_cell.angle_beta   90.00
_cell.angle_gamma   90.00
#
_symmetry.space_group_name_H-M   'P 1'
#
loop_
_entity.id
_entity.type
_entity.pdbx_description
1 polymer ?
#
loop_
_entity_poly.entity_id
_entity_poly.type
_entity_poly.pdbx_seq_one_letter_code
_entity_poly.pdbx_strand_id
1 'polypeptide(L)'
;PDLIKNFPPRLARKFKCLPLFRSDAELHLVTANPFQPEARKAIAQALEIKPAFSLGDEREILELIAHFYPAPRALTPGEWEEAVARMTPGQALAALPELFAQTDFEEIGQLSLSPLEGGRFRLELSAVVRPRPEKGE
;
A
#
# COMPACT_ATOMS: atom_id res chain seq x y z
N PRO A 1 12.16 -14.32 -12.68
CA PRO A 1 12.43 -14.21 -11.22
C PRO A 1 12.28 -12.79 -10.67
N ASP A 2 12.70 -11.77 -11.42
CA ASP A 2 12.64 -10.38 -10.92
C ASP A 2 11.26 -9.73 -11.03
N LEU A 3 10.36 -10.30 -11.82
CA LEU A 3 9.05 -9.70 -12.07
C LEU A 3 8.16 -9.67 -10.82
N ILE A 4 8.09 -10.78 -10.07
CA ILE A 4 7.37 -10.83 -8.78
C ILE A 4 7.99 -9.88 -7.77
N LYS A 5 9.33 -9.82 -7.68
CA LYS A 5 10.02 -8.94 -6.72
C LYS A 5 9.80 -7.45 -6.98
N ASN A 6 9.66 -7.07 -8.25
CA ASN A 6 9.47 -5.68 -8.67
C ASN A 6 8.00 -5.28 -8.78
N PHE A 7 7.05 -6.20 -8.59
CA PHE A 7 5.64 -5.88 -8.67
C PHE A 7 5.14 -5.28 -7.34
N PRO A 8 4.42 -4.15 -7.37
CA PRO A 8 4.05 -3.45 -6.14
C PRO A 8 3.18 -4.32 -5.22
N PRO A 9 3.63 -4.63 -3.98
CA PRO A 9 2.89 -5.44 -3.03
C PRO A 9 1.47 -4.92 -2.76
N ARG A 10 1.32 -3.58 -2.76
CA ARG A 10 0.02 -2.92 -2.57
C ARG A 10 -0.97 -3.25 -3.68
N LEU A 11 -0.53 -3.30 -4.94
CA LEU A 11 -1.39 -3.65 -6.07
C LEU A 11 -1.74 -5.14 -6.04
N ALA A 12 -0.78 -6.00 -5.71
CA ALA A 12 -0.99 -7.44 -5.58
C ALA A 12 -2.09 -7.75 -4.56
N ARG A 13 -1.99 -7.16 -3.37
CA ARG A 13 -2.97 -7.35 -2.28
C ARG A 13 -4.32 -6.72 -2.61
N LYS A 14 -4.34 -5.47 -3.09
CA LYS A 14 -5.59 -4.73 -3.37
C LYS A 14 -6.43 -5.45 -4.44
N PHE A 15 -5.79 -5.87 -5.53
CA PHE A 15 -6.48 -6.45 -6.67
C PHE A 15 -6.40 -7.97 -6.73
N LYS A 16 -5.87 -8.62 -5.68
CA LYS A 16 -5.67 -10.08 -5.61
C LYS A 16 -5.06 -10.63 -6.89
N CYS A 17 -3.92 -10.08 -7.30
CA CYS A 17 -3.28 -10.42 -8.56
C CYS A 17 -1.75 -10.59 -8.46
N LEU A 18 -1.18 -11.37 -9.36
CA LEU A 18 0.25 -11.71 -9.41
C LEU A 18 0.78 -11.64 -10.84
N PRO A 19 1.99 -11.12 -11.05
CA PRO A 19 2.60 -11.15 -12.37
C PRO A 19 3.13 -12.56 -12.70
N LEU A 20 2.80 -13.05 -13.89
CA LEU A 20 3.29 -14.32 -14.39
C LEU A 20 4.54 -14.12 -15.22
N PHE A 21 4.43 -13.32 -16.26
CA PHE A 21 5.51 -13.00 -17.18
C PHE A 21 5.24 -11.66 -17.86
N ARG A 22 6.27 -11.13 -18.52
CA ARG A 22 6.19 -9.90 -19.31
C ARG A 22 6.51 -10.26 -20.76
N SER A 23 5.68 -9.78 -21.69
CA SER A 23 5.99 -9.72 -23.12
C SER A 23 6.38 -8.28 -23.47
N ASP A 24 6.83 -8.03 -24.70
CA ASP A 24 7.38 -6.73 -25.11
C ASP A 24 6.45 -5.54 -24.79
N ALA A 25 5.14 -5.71 -24.95
CA ALA A 25 4.14 -4.66 -24.74
C ALA A 25 3.20 -4.91 -23.56
N GLU A 26 3.19 -6.10 -22.96
CA GLU A 26 2.18 -6.48 -21.97
C GLU A 26 2.76 -7.13 -20.71
N LEU A 27 2.13 -6.84 -19.59
CA LEU A 27 2.35 -7.54 -18.32
C LEU A 27 1.22 -8.55 -18.12
N HIS A 28 1.55 -9.84 -18.17
CA HIS A 28 0.58 -10.90 -17.95
C HIS A 28 0.42 -11.17 -16.46
N LEU A 29 -0.82 -11.07 -15.97
CA LEU A 29 -1.20 -11.17 -14.57
C LEU A 29 -2.23 -12.29 -14.40
N VAL A 30 -2.11 -13.06 -13.34
CA VAL A 30 -3.20 -13.89 -12.83
C VAL A 30 -3.96 -13.09 -11.76
N THR A 31 -5.28 -13.19 -11.74
CA THR A 31 -6.14 -12.49 -10.77
C THR A 31 -7.30 -13.36 -10.29
N ALA A 32 -7.75 -13.13 -9.07
CA ALA A 32 -8.85 -13.86 -8.47
C ALA A 32 -10.21 -13.50 -9.12
N ASN A 33 -11.17 -14.41 -9.02
CA ASN A 33 -12.58 -14.19 -9.37
C ASN A 33 -13.34 -13.70 -8.11
N PRO A 34 -14.17 -12.63 -8.14
CA PRO A 34 -14.50 -11.78 -9.28
C PRO A 34 -13.36 -10.85 -9.71
N PHE A 35 -13.18 -10.75 -11.04
CA PHE A 35 -12.27 -9.77 -11.62
C PHE A 35 -12.75 -8.35 -11.30
N GLN A 36 -11.85 -7.53 -10.76
CA GLN A 36 -12.08 -6.12 -10.46
C GLN A 36 -11.69 -5.27 -11.69
N PRO A 37 -12.63 -4.69 -12.45
CA PRO A 37 -12.33 -3.95 -13.68
C PRO A 37 -11.37 -2.76 -13.47
N GLU A 38 -11.44 -2.12 -12.31
CA GLU A 38 -10.56 -1.02 -11.89
C GLU A 38 -9.09 -1.44 -11.79
N ALA A 39 -8.79 -2.73 -11.58
CA ALA A 39 -7.43 -3.26 -11.49
C ALA A 39 -6.65 -2.97 -12.78
N ARG A 40 -7.31 -3.10 -13.95
CA ARG A 40 -6.68 -2.85 -15.25
C ARG A 40 -6.18 -1.42 -15.36
N LYS A 41 -7.01 -0.45 -15.01
CA LYS A 41 -6.65 0.98 -15.09
C LYS A 41 -5.57 1.34 -14.07
N ALA A 42 -5.74 0.90 -12.82
CA ALA A 42 -4.81 1.21 -11.75
C ALA A 42 -3.40 0.64 -12.01
N ILE A 43 -3.32 -0.61 -12.47
CA ILE A 43 -2.03 -1.26 -12.77
C ILE A 43 -1.38 -0.64 -14.01
N ALA A 44 -2.16 -0.35 -15.07
CA ALA A 44 -1.63 0.30 -16.26
C ALA A 44 -1.03 1.68 -15.96
N GLN A 45 -1.69 2.45 -15.09
CA GLN A 45 -1.20 3.76 -14.66
C GLN A 45 0.04 3.67 -13.77
N ALA A 46 0.08 2.70 -12.86
CA ALA A 46 1.18 2.57 -11.91
C ALA A 46 2.48 2.04 -12.54
N LEU A 47 2.37 1.20 -13.58
CA LEU A 47 3.51 0.49 -14.17
C LEU A 47 3.83 0.91 -15.60
N GLU A 48 3.04 1.85 -16.17
CA GLU A 48 3.19 2.34 -17.56
C GLU A 48 3.26 1.20 -18.60
N ILE A 49 2.59 0.08 -18.33
CA ILE A 49 2.55 -1.11 -19.17
C ILE A 49 1.13 -1.65 -19.26
N LYS A 50 0.74 -2.20 -20.41
CA LYS A 50 -0.60 -2.76 -20.60
C LYS A 50 -0.75 -4.08 -19.83
N PRO A 51 -1.68 -4.19 -18.87
CA PRO A 51 -1.89 -5.45 -18.16
C PRO A 51 -2.84 -6.37 -18.95
N ALA A 52 -2.47 -7.64 -19.07
CA ALA A 52 -3.27 -8.72 -19.61
C ALA A 52 -3.63 -9.69 -18.47
N PHE A 53 -4.92 -9.92 -18.22
CA PHE A 53 -5.37 -10.72 -17.08
C PHE A 53 -5.85 -12.10 -17.51
N SER A 54 -5.50 -13.08 -16.71
CA SER A 54 -6.11 -14.41 -16.70
C SER A 54 -6.71 -14.68 -15.33
N LEU A 55 -7.82 -15.41 -15.28
CA LEU A 55 -8.43 -15.81 -14.01
C LEU A 55 -7.68 -17.02 -13.44
N GLY A 56 -7.47 -17.01 -12.13
CA GLY A 56 -6.97 -18.17 -11.39
C GLY A 56 -7.82 -18.44 -10.15
N ASP A 57 -7.47 -19.51 -9.44
CA ASP A 57 -8.10 -19.84 -8.18
C ASP A 57 -7.78 -18.79 -7.11
N GLU A 58 -8.81 -18.29 -6.42
CA GLU A 58 -8.63 -17.21 -5.44
C GLU A 58 -7.73 -17.65 -4.27
N ARG A 59 -7.88 -18.87 -3.79
CA ARG A 59 -7.14 -19.37 -2.64
C ARG A 59 -5.66 -19.49 -2.98
N GLU A 60 -5.33 -20.09 -4.12
CA GLU A 60 -3.93 -20.21 -4.58
C GLU A 60 -3.27 -18.85 -4.74
N ILE A 61 -3.98 -17.88 -5.33
CA ILE A 61 -3.47 -16.52 -5.51
C ILE A 61 -3.21 -15.84 -4.16
N LEU A 62 -4.13 -15.98 -3.20
CA LEU A 62 -3.96 -15.40 -1.87
C LEU A 62 -2.79 -16.03 -1.10
N GLU A 63 -2.62 -17.35 -1.19
CA GLU A 63 -1.49 -18.07 -0.60
C GLU A 63 -0.15 -17.59 -1.20
N LEU A 64 -0.08 -17.44 -2.52
CA LEU A 64 1.10 -16.93 -3.21
C LEU A 64 1.38 -15.45 -2.89
N ILE A 65 0.34 -14.61 -2.78
CA ILE A 65 0.50 -13.22 -2.34
C ILE A 65 1.07 -13.17 -0.93
N ALA A 66 0.58 -13.99 -0.01
CA ALA A 66 1.11 -14.04 1.36
C ALA A 66 2.57 -14.52 1.39
N HIS A 67 2.92 -15.47 0.53
CA HIS A 67 4.28 -16.00 0.42
C HIS A 67 5.27 -14.95 -0.14
N PHE A 68 4.94 -14.31 -1.27
CA PHE A 68 5.84 -13.38 -1.95
C PHE A 68 5.80 -11.95 -1.40
N TYR A 69 4.68 -11.56 -0.81
CA TYR A 69 4.47 -10.24 -0.24
C TYR A 69 3.99 -10.39 1.21
N PRO A 70 4.86 -10.85 2.13
CA PRO A 70 4.51 -10.95 3.53
C PRO A 70 4.00 -9.60 4.04
N ALA A 71 2.99 -9.62 4.91
CA ALA A 71 2.46 -8.40 5.51
C ALA A 71 3.64 -7.62 6.11
N PRO A 72 3.75 -6.31 5.82
CA PRO A 72 4.81 -5.52 6.42
C PRO A 72 4.65 -5.61 7.95
N ARG A 73 5.77 -5.83 8.64
CA ARG A 73 5.77 -5.92 10.10
C ARG A 73 5.20 -4.62 10.67
N ALA A 74 4.33 -4.75 11.67
CA ALA A 74 3.84 -3.60 12.39
C ALA A 74 5.02 -2.85 13.04
N LEU A 75 5.14 -1.55 12.75
CA LEU A 75 6.10 -0.68 13.42
C LEU A 75 5.60 -0.39 14.84
N THR A 76 6.50 -0.50 15.81
CA THR A 76 6.25 0.05 17.15
C THR A 76 6.20 1.59 17.09
N PRO A 77 5.59 2.27 18.08
CA PRO A 77 5.58 3.74 18.13
C PRO A 77 6.97 4.37 17.96
N GLY A 78 7.99 3.83 18.62
CA GLY A 78 9.36 4.34 18.52
C GLY A 78 9.98 4.15 17.13
N GLU A 79 9.75 3.00 16.48
CA GLU A 79 10.21 2.75 15.10
C GLU A 79 9.49 3.66 14.09
N TRP A 80 8.22 3.98 14.34
CA TRP A 80 7.44 4.90 13.52
C TRP A 80 7.96 6.34 13.65
N GLU A 81 8.17 6.81 14.88
CA GLU A 81 8.74 8.13 15.16
C GLU A 81 10.13 8.29 14.52
N GLU A 82 10.97 7.27 14.63
CA GLU A 82 12.31 7.28 14.03
C GLU A 82 12.27 7.28 12.49
N ALA A 83 11.33 6.53 11.89
CA ALA A 83 11.14 6.52 10.44
C ALA A 83 10.69 7.90 9.93
N VAL A 84 9.73 8.54 10.60
CA VAL A 84 9.24 9.89 10.25
C VAL A 84 10.32 10.94 10.46
N ALA A 85 11.09 10.87 11.54
CA ALA A 85 12.16 11.83 11.85
C ALA A 85 13.28 11.86 10.80
N ARG A 86 13.49 10.76 10.07
CA ARG A 86 14.48 10.66 8.99
C ARG A 86 13.97 11.17 7.64
N MET A 87 12.69 11.51 7.52
CA MET A 87 12.07 11.96 6.28
C MET A 87 11.96 13.48 6.23
N THR A 88 12.05 14.05 5.03
CA THR A 88 11.58 15.43 4.83
C THR A 88 10.06 15.49 5.00
N PRO A 89 9.46 16.63 5.38
CA PRO A 89 8.01 16.74 5.55
C PRO A 89 7.20 16.28 4.32
N GLY A 90 7.70 16.52 3.11
CA GLY A 90 7.07 16.05 1.86
C GLY A 90 7.12 14.53 1.68
N GLN A 91 8.24 13.90 2.05
CA GLN A 91 8.37 12.44 2.03
C GLN A 91 7.51 11.77 3.10
N ALA A 92 7.48 12.35 4.31
CA ALA A 92 6.62 11.87 5.39
C ALA A 92 5.16 11.85 4.94
N LEU A 93 4.66 12.95 4.36
CA LEU A 93 3.29 13.01 3.85
C LEU A 93 2.98 11.95 2.79
N ALA A 94 3.90 11.74 1.85
CA ALA A 94 3.73 10.74 0.80
C ALA A 94 3.77 9.30 1.34
N ALA A 95 4.55 9.06 2.40
CA ALA A 95 4.71 7.76 3.04
C ALA A 95 3.61 7.44 4.07
N LEU A 96 2.84 8.44 4.55
CA LEU A 96 1.79 8.26 5.55
C LEU A 96 0.85 7.09 5.25
N PRO A 97 0.27 6.93 4.04
CA PRO A 97 -0.67 5.83 3.79
C PRO A 97 -0.03 4.44 3.93
N GLU A 98 1.26 4.34 3.62
CA GLU A 98 2.01 3.09 3.75
C GLU A 98 2.43 2.85 5.20
N LEU A 99 2.95 3.87 5.89
CA LEU A 99 3.30 3.78 7.31
C LEU A 99 2.08 3.44 8.17
N PHE A 100 0.91 4.03 7.90
CA PHE A 100 -0.34 3.68 8.59
C PHE A 100 -0.76 2.23 8.34
N ALA A 101 -0.61 1.72 7.12
CA ALA A 101 -0.88 0.32 6.80
C ALA A 101 0.07 -0.66 7.51
N GLN A 102 1.17 -0.15 8.09
CA GLN A 102 2.16 -0.87 8.87
C GLN A 102 2.02 -0.61 10.37
N THR A 103 0.88 -0.14 10.84
CA THR A 103 0.66 0.11 12.27
C THR A 103 -0.60 -0.59 12.77
N ASP A 104 -0.55 -1.13 13.99
CA ASP A 104 -1.70 -1.79 14.66
C ASP A 104 -2.64 -0.80 15.37
N PHE A 105 -2.80 0.40 14.82
CA PHE A 105 -3.56 1.48 15.44
C PHE A 105 -4.89 1.74 14.74
N GLU A 106 -5.95 1.96 15.52
CA GLU A 106 -7.20 2.54 15.01
C GLU A 106 -7.03 4.06 14.87
N GLU A 107 -7.32 4.56 13.67
CA GLU A 107 -7.13 5.93 13.20
C GLU A 107 -7.87 6.97 14.05
N ILE A 108 -7.16 8.02 14.49
CA ILE A 108 -7.66 9.41 14.38
C ILE A 108 -6.49 10.29 13.93
N GLY A 109 -6.15 10.26 12.64
CA GLY A 109 -5.23 11.22 12.03
C GLY A 109 -5.98 12.47 11.59
N GLN A 110 -6.04 13.52 12.42
CA GLN A 110 -6.56 14.81 11.98
C GLN A 110 -5.44 15.65 11.38
N LEU A 111 -5.57 15.92 10.09
CA LEU A 111 -4.69 16.83 9.35
C LEU A 111 -5.27 18.25 9.47
N SER A 112 -4.63 19.11 10.24
CA SER A 112 -5.02 20.52 10.42
C SER A 112 -4.11 21.45 9.63
N LEU A 113 -4.72 22.40 8.93
CA LEU A 113 -4.05 23.49 8.22
C LEU A 113 -4.29 24.79 8.99
N SER A 114 -3.23 25.36 9.55
CA SER A 114 -3.28 26.61 10.29
C SER A 114 -2.58 27.70 9.47
N PRO A 115 -3.23 28.83 9.14
CA PRO A 115 -2.60 29.90 8.38
C PRO A 115 -1.46 30.55 9.18
N LEU A 116 -0.40 30.94 8.47
CA LEU A 116 0.72 31.72 8.97
C LEU A 116 0.71 33.11 8.29
N GLU A 117 1.36 34.10 8.91
CA GLU A 117 1.54 35.41 8.28
C GLU A 117 2.29 35.30 6.93
N GLY A 118 1.91 36.14 5.97
CA GLY A 118 2.54 36.17 4.65
C GLY A 118 2.06 35.09 3.67
N GLY A 119 0.83 34.57 3.84
CA GLY A 119 0.22 33.62 2.88
C GLY A 119 0.79 32.20 2.95
N ARG A 120 1.47 31.86 4.03
CA ARG A 120 1.99 30.51 4.29
C ARG A 120 1.00 29.73 5.15
N PHE A 121 1.09 28.40 5.15
CA PHE A 121 0.28 27.53 5.98
C PHE A 121 1.19 26.58 6.77
N ARG A 122 0.84 26.33 8.03
CA ARG A 122 1.40 25.26 8.85
C ARG A 122 0.50 24.04 8.70
N LEU A 123 1.09 22.93 8.31
CA LEU A 123 0.44 21.63 8.28
C LEU A 123 0.75 20.92 9.60
N GLU A 124 -0.27 20.61 10.39
CA GLU A 124 -0.15 19.85 11.62
C GLU A 124 -0.85 18.50 11.43
N LEU A 125 -0.08 17.43 11.50
CA LEU A 125 -0.61 16.07 11.52
C LEU A 125 -0.79 15.67 12.98
N SER A 126 -2.04 15.60 13.44
CA SER A 126 -2.38 15.10 14.76
C SER A 126 -2.84 13.65 14.62
N ALA A 127 -1.98 12.68 14.91
CA ALA A 127 -2.38 11.28 14.98
C ALA A 127 -2.68 10.90 16.44
N VAL A 128 -3.94 10.61 16.76
CA VAL A 128 -4.26 9.89 18.01
C VAL A 128 -4.08 8.41 17.71
N VAL A 129 -3.02 7.86 18.29
CA VAL A 129 -2.65 6.46 18.18
C VAL A 129 -3.38 5.69 19.28
N ARG A 130 -4.41 4.91 18.93
CA ARG A 130 -5.05 3.98 19.87
C ARG A 130 -4.71 2.54 19.50
N PRO A 131 -4.21 1.71 20.43
CA PRO A 131 -4.05 0.29 20.16
C PRO A 131 -5.40 -0.29 19.75
N ARG A 132 -5.41 -1.06 18.66
CA ARG A 132 -6.61 -1.78 18.23
C ARG A 132 -7.07 -2.66 19.39
N PRO A 133 -8.34 -2.61 19.82
CA PRO A 133 -8.80 -3.47 20.89
C PRO A 133 -8.55 -4.93 20.48
N GLU A 134 -7.91 -5.70 21.35
CA GLU A 134 -7.86 -7.16 21.18
C GLU A 134 -9.29 -7.63 20.98
N LYS A 135 -9.54 -8.38 19.91
CA LYS A 135 -10.84 -9.03 19.73
C LYS A 135 -11.04 -9.89 20.98
N GLY A 136 -11.98 -9.48 21.83
CA GLY A 136 -12.33 -10.24 23.02
C GLY A 136 -12.63 -11.68 22.64
N GLU A 137 -11.99 -12.60 23.37
CA GLU A 137 -12.29 -14.04 23.39
C GLU A 137 -13.76 -14.32 23.73
#